data_AF-A0A5N5P1W9-F1
#
_entry.id   AF-A0A5N5P1W9-F1
#
_cell.length_a   1.000
_cell.length_b   1.000
_cell.length_c   1.000
_cell.angle_alpha   90.00
_cell.angle_beta   90.00
_cell.angle_gamma   90.00
#
_symmetry.space_group_name_H-M   'P 1'
#
loop_
_entity.id
_entity.type
_entity.pdbx_description
1 polymer ?
#
loop_
_entity_poly.entity_id
_entity_poly.type
_entity_poly.pdbx_seq_one_letter_code
_entity_poly.pdbx_strand_id
1 'polypeptide(L)'
;MTMAYKYFSSPIILLLLPTLFQLARADAPMAKPGCQDHCGNISIPYPFGTTKDCYLDESFEIVCDETVNPPRVFIRKTNMEVLNIEEGAAVVRGPIMSSNCSGPPVNLEGNPYLGCVSKVTV
;
A
#
# COMPACT_ATOMS: atom_id res chain seq x y z
N MET A 1 -48.29 8.37 23.45
CA MET A 1 -47.78 7.54 22.32
C MET A 1 -48.26 8.01 20.93
N THR A 2 -49.03 9.10 20.84
CA THR A 2 -49.58 9.62 19.56
C THR A 2 -48.79 10.77 18.93
N MET A 3 -47.78 11.31 19.62
CA MET A 3 -46.97 12.40 19.07
C MET A 3 -45.93 11.88 18.07
N ALA A 4 -45.30 10.74 18.31
CA ALA A 4 -44.23 10.21 17.43
C ALA A 4 -44.70 9.90 15.99
N TYR A 5 -45.92 9.40 15.80
CA TYR A 5 -46.43 9.04 14.47
C TYR A 5 -46.84 10.26 13.62
N LYS A 6 -47.20 11.39 14.26
CA LYS A 6 -47.50 12.64 13.55
C LYS A 6 -46.25 13.29 12.98
N TYR A 7 -45.14 13.22 13.72
CA TYR A 7 -43.84 13.71 13.25
C TYR A 7 -43.35 12.85 12.09
N PHE A 8 -43.51 11.52 12.15
CA PHE A 8 -43.15 10.62 11.04
C PHE A 8 -43.98 10.79 9.76
N SER A 9 -45.21 11.30 9.86
CA SER A 9 -46.12 11.50 8.71
C SER A 9 -45.93 12.86 8.00
N SER A 10 -45.08 13.74 8.53
CA SER A 10 -44.78 15.03 7.89
C SER A 10 -43.73 14.83 6.79
N PRO A 11 -43.97 15.30 5.54
CA PRO A 11 -43.01 15.15 4.44
C PRO A 11 -41.66 15.81 4.74
N ILE A 12 -41.63 16.76 5.67
CA ILE A 12 -40.42 17.48 6.11
C ILE A 12 -39.42 16.54 6.81
N ILE A 13 -39.90 15.52 7.53
CA ILE A 13 -39.05 14.59 8.29
C ILE A 13 -38.49 13.48 7.40
N LEU A 14 -39.27 13.05 6.39
CA LEU A 14 -38.78 12.12 5.36
C LEU A 14 -37.65 12.75 4.51
N LEU A 15 -37.66 14.07 4.34
CA LEU A 15 -36.63 14.85 3.64
C LEU A 15 -35.34 15.05 4.46
N LEU A 16 -35.37 14.84 5.79
CA LEU A 16 -34.22 15.02 6.68
C LEU A 16 -33.43 13.73 6.95
N LEU A 17 -33.94 12.56 6.52
CA LEU A 17 -33.25 11.27 6.69
C LEU A 17 -32.08 10.95 5.74
N PRO A 18 -31.87 11.57 4.55
CA PRO A 18 -30.81 11.10 3.64
C PRO A 18 -29.42 11.67 3.94
N THR A 19 -29.23 12.52 4.96
CA THR A 19 -27.94 13.21 5.19
C THR A 19 -26.87 12.37 5.87
N LEU A 20 -27.11 11.07 6.11
CA LEU A 20 -26.14 10.16 6.75
C LEU A 20 -25.44 9.21 5.76
N PHE A 21 -25.49 9.49 4.45
CA PHE A 21 -24.59 8.81 3.51
C PHE A 21 -23.17 9.38 3.68
N GLN A 22 -22.48 8.92 4.72
CA GLN A 22 -21.04 9.10 4.86
C GLN A 22 -20.38 8.35 3.70
N LEU A 23 -19.94 9.08 2.68
CA LEU A 23 -19.02 8.55 1.69
C LEU A 23 -17.70 8.32 2.42
N ALA A 24 -17.41 7.06 2.77
CA ALA A 24 -16.09 6.67 3.23
C ALA A 24 -15.11 6.95 2.07
N ARG A 25 -14.41 8.08 2.15
CA ARG A 25 -13.34 8.42 1.21
C ARG A 25 -12.14 7.60 1.63
N ALA A 26 -11.86 6.53 0.89
CA ALA A 26 -10.54 5.91 0.95
C ALA A 26 -9.55 6.94 0.42
N ASP A 27 -8.73 7.50 1.33
CA ASP A 27 -7.67 8.41 0.94
C ASP A 27 -6.66 7.60 0.11
N ALA A 28 -6.30 8.10 -1.07
CA ALA A 28 -5.34 7.38 -1.91
C ALA A 28 -3.99 7.37 -1.17
N PRO A 29 -3.24 6.25 -1.19
CA PRO A 29 -1.94 6.19 -0.54
C PRO A 29 -1.04 7.28 -1.14
N MET A 30 -0.60 8.23 -0.30
CA MET A 30 0.16 9.41 -0.73
C MET A 30 1.52 9.47 -0.04
N ALA A 31 2.50 9.99 -0.76
CA ALA A 31 3.80 10.33 -0.18
C ALA A 31 3.64 11.46 0.85
N LYS A 32 4.58 11.56 1.79
CA LYS A 32 4.65 12.72 2.68
C LYS A 32 4.89 13.99 1.85
N PRO A 33 4.21 15.12 2.13
CA PRO A 33 4.39 16.35 1.35
C PRO A 33 5.86 16.79 1.27
N GLY A 34 6.33 17.07 0.06
CA GLY A 34 7.73 17.44 -0.20
C GLY A 34 8.69 16.28 -0.36
N CYS A 35 8.21 15.03 -0.29
CA CYS A 35 9.00 13.82 -0.54
C CYS A 35 8.77 13.28 -1.95
N GLN A 36 9.75 12.52 -2.44
CA GLN A 36 9.63 11.78 -3.68
C GLN A 36 8.54 10.71 -3.56
N ASP A 37 7.59 10.73 -4.48
CA ASP A 37 6.39 9.90 -4.50
C ASP A 37 6.48 8.72 -5.46
N HIS A 38 7.52 8.66 -6.30
CA HIS A 38 7.74 7.58 -7.26
C HIS A 38 9.22 7.22 -7.45
N CYS A 39 9.49 5.94 -7.71
CA CYS A 39 10.75 5.45 -8.27
C CYS A 39 10.41 4.60 -9.50
N GLY A 40 10.78 5.07 -10.69
CA GLY A 40 10.30 4.48 -11.93
C GLY A 40 8.77 4.46 -11.98
N ASN A 41 8.17 3.26 -12.05
CA ASN A 41 6.72 3.07 -12.10
C ASN A 41 6.11 2.62 -10.76
N ILE A 42 6.88 2.65 -9.66
CA ILE A 42 6.41 2.25 -8.33
C ILE A 42 6.10 3.51 -7.51
N SER A 43 4.89 3.60 -6.98
CA SER A 43 4.47 4.65 -6.05
C SER A 43 5.06 4.41 -4.66
N ILE A 44 5.49 5.49 -4.00
CA ILE A 44 6.13 5.51 -2.68
C ILE A 44 5.22 6.30 -1.72
N PRO A 45 4.20 5.67 -1.14
CA PRO A 45 3.37 6.32 -0.13
C PRO A 45 4.07 6.31 1.23
N TYR A 46 3.73 7.28 2.08
CA TYR A 46 4.07 7.21 3.50
C TYR A 46 3.44 5.94 4.09
N PRO A 47 4.14 5.15 4.93
CA PRO A 47 5.37 5.45 5.66
C PRO A 47 6.71 5.23 4.93
N PHE A 48 6.72 4.84 3.65
CA PHE A 48 7.95 4.62 2.87
C PHE A 48 8.55 5.93 2.35
N GLY A 49 9.88 5.95 2.18
CA GLY A 49 10.58 7.12 1.65
C GLY A 49 12.04 6.85 1.33
N THR A 50 12.62 7.67 0.44
CA THR A 50 14.00 7.54 -0.05
C THR A 50 15.02 8.35 0.73
N THR A 51 14.57 9.35 1.49
CA THR A 51 15.41 10.30 2.21
C THR A 51 14.94 10.45 3.65
N LYS A 52 15.86 10.93 4.51
CA LYS A 52 15.54 11.24 5.90
C LYS A 52 14.34 12.18 5.97
N ASP A 53 13.48 11.97 6.96
CA ASP A 53 12.19 12.65 7.16
C ASP A 53 11.09 12.28 6.14
N CYS A 54 11.36 11.46 5.13
CA CYS A 54 10.34 10.97 4.18
C CYS A 54 9.83 9.57 4.50
N TYR A 55 10.51 8.83 5.37
CA TYR A 55 10.06 7.54 5.89
C TYR A 55 9.74 7.65 7.40
N LEU A 56 8.91 6.74 7.91
CA LEU A 56 8.55 6.68 9.34
C LEU A 56 9.75 6.28 10.22
N ASP A 57 10.45 5.21 9.85
CA ASP A 57 11.68 4.72 10.47
C ASP A 57 12.56 3.98 9.45
N GLU A 58 13.77 3.58 9.85
CA GLU A 58 14.77 2.94 8.96
C GLU A 58 14.27 1.65 8.31
N SER A 59 13.24 1.00 8.84
CA SER A 59 12.64 -0.20 8.26
C SER A 59 11.80 0.12 7.02
N PHE A 60 11.32 1.36 6.89
CA PHE A 60 10.57 1.90 5.75
C PHE A 60 11.43 2.68 4.75
N GLU A 61 12.73 2.80 5.02
CA GLU A 61 13.66 3.42 4.09
C GLU A 61 13.81 2.55 2.84
N ILE A 62 13.59 3.16 1.68
CA ILE A 62 13.73 2.50 0.38
C ILE A 62 14.86 3.12 -0.43
N VAL A 63 15.52 2.29 -1.24
CA VAL A 63 16.55 2.69 -2.17
C VAL A 63 16.02 2.52 -3.59
N CYS A 64 16.12 3.60 -4.37
CA CYS A 64 15.84 3.59 -5.80
C CYS A 64 17.17 3.39 -6.54
N ASP A 65 17.37 2.21 -7.13
CA ASP A 65 18.49 1.95 -8.02
C ASP A 65 18.14 2.38 -9.44
N GLU A 66 18.59 3.59 -9.79
CA GLU A 66 18.42 4.20 -11.10
C GLU A 66 19.55 3.82 -12.09
N THR A 67 20.52 3.00 -11.68
CA THR A 67 21.63 2.58 -12.56
C THR A 67 21.19 1.56 -13.61
N VAL A 68 20.01 0.96 -13.42
CA VAL A 68 19.37 -0.02 -14.30
C VAL A 68 18.08 0.55 -14.89
N ASN A 69 17.71 0.08 -16.09
CA ASN A 69 16.48 0.47 -16.76
C ASN A 69 15.59 -0.76 -17.03
N PRO A 70 14.37 -0.84 -16.47
CA PRO A 70 13.74 0.14 -15.58
C PRO A 70 14.41 0.20 -14.18
N PRO A 71 14.30 1.34 -13.46
CA PRO A 71 14.79 1.47 -12.08
C PRO A 71 14.21 0.40 -11.16
N ARG A 72 14.99 -0.05 -10.18
CA ARG A 72 14.57 -1.06 -9.19
C ARG A 72 14.48 -0.45 -7.80
N VAL A 73 13.49 -0.89 -7.03
CA VAL A 73 13.27 -0.41 -5.65
C VAL A 73 13.66 -1.50 -4.67
N PHE A 74 14.32 -1.13 -3.58
CA PHE A 74 14.70 -2.06 -2.52
C PHE A 74 14.35 -1.50 -1.15
N ILE A 75 13.95 -2.36 -0.21
CA ILE A 75 13.94 -1.99 1.21
C ILE A 75 15.39 -1.95 1.69
N ARG A 76 15.87 -0.82 2.20
CA ARG A 76 17.29 -0.63 2.53
C ARG A 76 17.79 -1.65 3.56
N LYS A 77 17.00 -1.90 4.59
CA LYS A 77 17.37 -2.74 5.74
C LYS A 77 17.53 -4.22 5.39
N THR A 78 16.71 -4.73 4.47
CA THR A 78 16.66 -6.16 4.12
C THR A 78 17.20 -6.45 2.72
N ASN A 79 17.45 -5.41 1.92
CA ASN A 79 17.87 -5.50 0.52
C ASN A 79 16.90 -6.33 -0.36
N MET A 80 15.62 -6.38 0.03
CA MET A 80 14.58 -7.07 -0.73
C MET A 80 14.04 -6.16 -1.82
N GLU A 81 13.94 -6.66 -3.06
CA GLU A 81 13.37 -5.93 -4.19
C GLU A 81 11.87 -5.73 -3.95
N VAL A 82 11.42 -4.48 -3.98
CA VAL A 82 10.01 -4.09 -3.93
C VAL A 82 9.44 -4.10 -5.34
N LEU A 83 8.36 -4.85 -5.52
CA LEU A 83 7.62 -4.96 -6.78
C LEU A 83 6.43 -4.01 -6.84
N ASN A 84 5.77 -3.80 -5.70
CA ASN A 84 4.70 -2.82 -5.55
C ASN A 84 4.50 -2.46 -4.07
N ILE A 85 3.84 -1.33 -3.80
CA ILE A 85 3.43 -0.93 -2.46
C ILE A 85 1.92 -0.72 -2.46
N GLU A 86 1.21 -1.51 -1.67
CA GLU A 86 -0.25 -1.52 -1.62
C GLU A 86 -0.70 -1.60 -0.16
N GLU A 87 -1.67 -0.75 0.21
CA GLU A 87 -2.27 -0.75 1.56
C GLU A 87 -1.24 -0.60 2.70
N GLY A 88 -0.15 0.14 2.46
CA GLY A 88 0.91 0.32 3.45
C GLY A 88 1.84 -0.88 3.63
N ALA A 89 1.74 -1.91 2.77
CA ALA A 89 2.63 -3.06 2.76
C ALA A 89 3.43 -3.12 1.45
N ALA A 90 4.70 -3.51 1.57
CA ALA A 90 5.57 -3.71 0.40
C ALA A 90 5.45 -5.16 -0.09
N VAL A 91 5.13 -5.32 -1.36
CA VAL A 91 5.22 -6.62 -2.05
C VAL A 91 6.65 -6.78 -2.53
N VAL A 92 7.35 -7.78 -2.01
CA VAL A 92 8.78 -7.97 -2.25
C VAL A 92 9.10 -9.32 -2.89
N ARG A 93 10.25 -9.41 -3.58
CA ARG A 93 10.87 -10.70 -3.91
C ARG A 93 11.72 -11.20 -2.74
N GLY A 94 11.39 -12.38 -2.24
CA GLY A 94 12.12 -13.12 -1.23
C GLY A 94 12.58 -14.50 -1.71
N PRO A 95 13.25 -15.29 -0.85
CA PRO A 95 13.67 -16.66 -1.16
C PRO A 95 12.49 -17.63 -1.18
N ILE A 96 12.62 -18.74 -1.94
CA ILE A 96 11.56 -19.75 -2.11
C ILE A 96 11.13 -20.40 -0.79
N MET A 97 12.02 -20.43 0.21
CA MET A 97 11.78 -21.09 1.49
C MET A 97 10.93 -20.25 2.47
N SER A 98 10.40 -19.09 2.05
CA SER A 98 9.55 -18.25 2.90
C SER A 98 8.16 -18.89 3.09
N SER A 99 7.68 -18.95 4.34
CA SER A 99 6.35 -19.49 4.65
C SER A 99 5.19 -18.65 4.10
N ASN A 100 5.44 -17.42 3.67
CA ASN A 100 4.45 -16.48 3.13
C ASN A 100 4.55 -16.32 1.60
N CYS A 101 4.94 -17.38 0.88
CA CYS A 101 4.98 -17.35 -0.58
C CYS A 101 3.56 -17.42 -1.17
N SER A 102 3.21 -16.41 -1.97
CA SER A 102 1.99 -16.40 -2.78
C SER A 102 2.36 -16.69 -4.23
N GLY A 103 2.07 -17.90 -4.71
CA GLY A 103 2.31 -18.30 -6.10
C GLY A 103 2.45 -19.82 -6.29
N PRO A 104 2.28 -20.35 -7.52
CA PRO A 104 2.50 -21.77 -7.78
C PRO A 104 3.98 -22.13 -7.56
N PRO A 105 4.28 -23.35 -7.05
CA PRO A 105 5.66 -23.83 -6.99
C PRO A 105 6.23 -23.89 -8.41
N VAL A 106 7.25 -23.09 -8.68
CA VAL A 106 7.89 -23.02 -10.00
C VAL A 106 9.05 -24.01 -10.08
N ASN A 107 9.02 -24.87 -11.11
CA ASN A 107 9.98 -25.95 -11.33
C ASN A 107 11.42 -25.42 -11.41
N LEU A 108 12.33 -26.08 -10.68
CA LEU A 108 13.66 -25.58 -10.28
C LEU A 108 14.79 -25.95 -11.25
N GLU A 109 14.51 -26.44 -12.45
CA GLU A 109 15.57 -26.79 -13.39
C GLU A 109 16.13 -25.51 -14.06
N GLY A 110 17.08 -24.84 -13.38
CA GLY A 110 18.09 -24.01 -14.03
C GLY A 110 17.86 -22.49 -14.15
N ASN A 111 17.01 -21.85 -13.34
CA ASN A 111 16.82 -20.40 -13.43
C ASN A 111 17.24 -19.65 -12.13
N PRO A 112 18.39 -18.94 -12.12
CA PRO A 112 18.92 -18.25 -10.93
C PRO A 112 18.15 -16.98 -10.52
N TYR A 113 17.05 -16.64 -11.20
CA TYR A 113 16.23 -15.45 -10.96
C TYR A 113 14.88 -15.74 -10.26
N LEU A 114 14.71 -16.95 -9.71
CA LEU A 114 13.43 -17.41 -9.17
C LEU A 114 13.29 -17.03 -7.69
N GLY A 115 12.61 -15.91 -7.41
CA GLY A 115 12.25 -15.46 -6.06
C GLY A 115 10.75 -15.65 -5.77
N CYS A 116 10.39 -15.89 -4.50
CA CYS A 116 9.02 -15.84 -4.02
C CYS A 116 8.50 -14.41 -3.93
N VAL A 117 7.23 -14.20 -4.26
CA VAL A 117 6.57 -12.92 -4.01
C VAL A 117 5.85 -13.01 -2.66
N SER A 118 6.16 -12.07 -1.77
CA SER A 118 5.57 -11.99 -0.43
C SER A 118 5.15 -10.56 -0.12
N LYS A 119 4.01 -10.39 0.54
CA LYS A 119 3.57 -9.09 1.10
C LYS A 119 4.18 -8.95 2.49
N VAL A 120 4.99 -7.91 2.68
CA VAL A 120 5.66 -7.62 3.95
C VAL A 120 5.06 -6.34 4.51
N THR A 121 4.46 -6.48 5.68
CA THR A 121 4.16 -5.36 6.56
C THR A 121 5.41 -5.11 7.40
N VAL A 122 5.88 -3.86 7.38
CA VAL A 122 7.03 -3.42 8.15
C VAL A 122 6.57 -2.91 9.51
#